data_AF-A0A392M167-F1
#
_entry.id   AF-A0A392M167-F1
#
_cell.length_a   1.000
_cell.length_b   1.000
_cell.length_c   1.000
_cell.angle_alpha   90.00
_cell.angle_beta   90.00
_cell.angle_gamma   90.00
#
_symmetry.space_group_name_H-M   'P 1'
#
loop_
_entity.id
_entity.type
_entity.pdbx_description
1 polymer ?
#
loop_
_entity_poly.entity_id
_entity_poly.type
_entity_poly.pdbx_seq_one_letter_code
_entity_poly.pdbx_strand_id
1 'polypeptide(L)'
;MILLKNKILKSIVLRRTKIGRAADLALPPRIVSLRRDSLDIKEQDYYESLYNESQSQFNTYVEANTLTNNYAHIFDLLTRLRQAVDHPYLVVYSPTAAALKGENLASNGEQECGLCHDTVEDPVVTSCQHTFCKGCLIDFSASLGRVSCPSCSKLLTVDLTSNNDAVVNKTTIKGFRSSSILNRIQIENFQTSTKIEAL
;
A
#
# COMPACT_ATOMS: atom_id res chain seq x y z
N MET A 1 21.40 7.79 -12.39
CA MET A 1 21.90 7.70 -11.00
C MET A 1 22.96 6.61 -10.72
N ILE A 2 23.44 5.87 -11.72
CA ILE A 2 24.40 4.76 -11.49
C ILE A 2 25.84 5.28 -11.25
N LEU A 3 26.21 6.40 -11.86
CA LEU A 3 27.54 7.00 -11.76
C LEU A 3 27.86 7.51 -10.34
N LEU A 4 26.89 8.13 -9.66
CA LEU A 4 27.07 8.65 -8.29
C LEU A 4 27.35 7.52 -7.30
N LYS A 5 26.54 6.45 -7.34
CA LYS A 5 26.68 5.27 -6.46
C LYS A 5 28.00 4.54 -6.67
N ASN A 6 28.37 4.30 -7.94
CA ASN A 6 29.47 3.39 -8.23
C ASN A 6 30.84 4.08 -8.33
N LYS A 7 30.92 5.34 -8.78
CA LYS A 7 32.20 6.06 -8.90
C LYS A 7 32.55 6.90 -7.68
N ILE A 8 31.59 7.62 -7.10
CA ILE A 8 31.86 8.57 -6.01
C ILE A 8 31.68 7.88 -4.66
N LEU A 9 30.48 7.38 -4.36
CA LEU A 9 30.16 6.83 -3.04
C LEU A 9 30.98 5.59 -2.67
N LYS A 10 31.38 4.76 -3.64
CA LYS A 10 32.23 3.58 -3.39
C LYS A 10 33.64 3.94 -2.87
N SER A 11 34.17 5.11 -3.26
CA SER A 11 35.52 5.54 -2.86
C SER A 11 35.55 6.27 -1.52
N ILE A 12 34.43 6.90 -1.13
CA ILE A 12 34.33 7.74 0.09
C ILE A 12 33.67 6.97 1.23
N VAL A 13 32.74 6.05 0.94
CA VAL A 13 31.92 5.36 1.95
C VAL A 13 32.34 3.91 2.11
N LEU A 14 32.82 3.55 3.30
CA LEU A 14 33.05 2.16 3.67
C LEU A 14 31.76 1.51 4.20
N ARG A 15 31.02 0.82 3.33
CA ARG A 15 29.85 0.02 3.73
C ARG A 15 30.28 -1.42 4.06
N ARG A 16 30.26 -1.79 5.35
CA ARG A 16 30.44 -3.18 5.80
C ARG A 16 29.06 -3.84 5.95
N THR A 17 28.93 -5.07 5.47
CA THR A 17 27.72 -5.89 5.69
C THR A 17 28.00 -6.94 6.75
N LYS A 18 26.96 -7.37 7.47
CA LYS A 18 27.06 -8.47 8.45
C LYS A 18 27.65 -9.75 7.82
N ILE A 19 27.37 -9.95 6.52
CA ILE A 19 27.92 -11.06 5.71
C ILE A 19 29.42 -10.88 5.45
N GLY A 20 29.88 -9.68 5.08
CA GLY A 20 31.28 -9.42 4.75
C GLY A 20 32.22 -9.29 5.95
N ARG A 21 31.69 -9.20 7.18
CA ARG A 21 32.44 -9.09 8.45
C ARG A 21 32.10 -10.20 9.44
N ALA A 22 31.54 -11.32 8.96
CA ALA A 22 31.09 -12.42 9.81
C ALA A 22 32.20 -12.96 10.73
N ALA A 23 33.46 -12.96 10.27
CA ALA A 23 34.63 -13.36 11.04
C ALA A 23 34.96 -12.39 12.21
N ASP A 24 34.75 -11.08 12.02
CA ASP A 24 35.02 -10.06 13.05
C ASP A 24 33.89 -9.98 14.10
N LEU A 25 32.67 -10.39 13.72
CA LEU A 25 31.45 -10.24 14.52
C LEU A 25 31.05 -11.51 15.27
N ALA A 26 31.75 -12.65 15.06
CA ALA A 26 31.43 -13.96 15.64
C ALA A 26 29.91 -14.26 15.65
N LEU A 27 29.21 -13.94 14.55
CA LEU A 27 27.76 -14.04 14.50
C LEU A 27 27.36 -15.52 14.59
N PRO A 28 26.37 -15.88 15.42
CA PRO A 28 25.85 -17.23 15.41
C PRO A 28 25.32 -17.56 14.01
N PRO A 29 25.38 -18.85 13.61
CA PRO A 29 24.85 -19.27 12.32
C PRO A 29 23.36 -18.92 12.22
N ARG A 30 22.89 -18.57 11.01
CA ARG A 30 21.47 -18.33 10.78
C ARG A 30 20.72 -19.64 10.98
N ILE A 31 19.91 -19.71 12.04
CA ILE A 31 19.00 -20.82 12.28
C ILE A 31 17.67 -20.48 11.60
N VAL A 32 17.26 -21.32 10.64
CA VAL A 32 15.96 -21.22 9.97
C VAL A 32 15.08 -22.34 10.52
N SER A 33 14.07 -21.99 11.31
CA SER A 33 13.03 -22.93 11.76
C SER A 33 11.84 -22.86 10.82
N LEU A 34 11.34 -24.02 10.41
CA LEU A 34 10.10 -24.13 9.65
C LEU A 34 8.97 -24.44 10.63
N ARG A 35 8.07 -23.49 10.82
CA ARG A 35 6.83 -23.67 11.56
C ARG A 35 5.71 -24.01 10.58
N ARG A 36 4.92 -25.03 10.90
CA ARG A 36 3.72 -25.39 10.15
C ARG A 36 2.52 -24.99 10.99
N ASP A 37 1.68 -24.12 10.43
CA ASP A 37 0.45 -23.66 11.04
C ASP A 37 -0.75 -24.18 10.26
N SER A 38 -1.81 -24.54 10.97
CA SER A 38 -3.10 -24.93 10.41
C SER A 38 -4.02 -23.70 10.32
N LEU A 39 -4.87 -23.66 9.30
CA LEU A 39 -5.91 -22.65 9.16
C LEU A 39 -7.00 -22.85 10.21
N ASP A 40 -7.65 -21.76 10.63
CA ASP A 40 -8.89 -21.85 11.41
C ASP A 40 -10.01 -22.47 10.57
N ILE A 41 -11.07 -22.96 11.22
CA ILE A 41 -12.24 -23.55 10.58
C ILE A 41 -12.83 -22.59 9.52
N LYS A 42 -12.94 -21.31 9.84
CA LYS A 42 -13.48 -20.30 8.91
C LYS A 42 -12.53 -20.02 7.74
N GLU A 43 -11.23 -19.92 8.01
CA GLU A 43 -10.21 -19.68 6.99
C GLU A 43 -10.10 -20.87 6.03
N GLN A 44 -10.20 -22.09 6.58
CA GLN A 44 -10.17 -23.34 5.84
C GLN A 44 -11.38 -23.46 4.91
N ASP A 45 -12.60 -23.21 5.42
CA ASP A 45 -13.83 -23.24 4.62
C ASP A 45 -13.78 -22.24 3.46
N TYR A 46 -13.34 -21.00 3.74
CA TYR A 46 -13.12 -19.99 2.71
C TYR A 46 -12.10 -20.45 1.67
N TYR A 47 -10.95 -20.96 2.11
CA TYR A 47 -9.90 -21.43 1.20
C TYR A 47 -10.38 -22.58 0.32
N GLU A 48 -11.11 -23.55 0.88
CA GLU A 48 -11.63 -24.70 0.15
C GLU A 48 -12.64 -24.27 -0.92
N SER A 49 -13.53 -23.33 -0.59
CA SER A 49 -14.46 -22.76 -1.57
C SER A 49 -13.72 -22.11 -2.76
N LEU A 50 -12.70 -21.29 -2.48
CA LEU A 50 -11.91 -20.60 -3.49
C LEU A 50 -11.04 -21.57 -4.30
N TYR A 51 -10.53 -22.62 -3.67
CA TYR A 51 -9.75 -23.67 -4.32
C TYR A 51 -10.60 -24.44 -5.34
N ASN A 52 -11.81 -24.84 -4.95
CA ASN A 52 -12.73 -25.54 -5.84
C ASN A 52 -13.13 -24.68 -7.04
N GLU A 53 -13.39 -23.39 -6.82
CA GLU A 53 -13.65 -22.43 -7.91
C GLU A 53 -12.44 -22.30 -8.85
N SER A 54 -11.25 -22.09 -8.29
CA SER A 54 -10.01 -21.95 -9.06
C SER A 54 -9.67 -23.21 -9.85
N GLN A 55 -9.94 -24.39 -9.28
CA GLN A 55 -9.75 -25.67 -9.93
C GLN A 55 -10.70 -25.86 -11.11
N SER A 56 -11.96 -25.46 -10.98
CA SER A 56 -12.94 -25.49 -12.06
C SER A 56 -12.49 -24.61 -13.26
N GLN A 57 -12.04 -23.38 -12.96
CA GLN A 57 -11.52 -22.48 -13.99
C GLN A 57 -10.26 -23.03 -14.64
N PHE A 58 -9.34 -23.60 -13.86
CA PHE A 58 -8.14 -24.25 -14.39
C PHE A 58 -8.47 -25.42 -15.32
N ASN A 59 -9.40 -26.30 -14.92
CA ASN A 59 -9.83 -27.44 -15.74
C ASN A 59 -10.41 -27.00 -17.08
N THR A 60 -11.12 -25.87 -17.11
CA THR A 60 -11.63 -25.29 -18.37
C THR A 60 -10.48 -24.93 -19.34
N TYR A 61 -9.37 -24.38 -18.84
CA TYR A 61 -8.20 -24.09 -19.67
C TYR A 61 -7.46 -25.35 -20.14
N VAL A 62 -7.47 -26.41 -19.32
CA VAL A 62 -6.92 -27.72 -19.67
C VAL A 62 -7.73 -28.35 -20.80
N GLU A 63 -9.06 -28.39 -20.67
CA GLU A 63 -9.99 -28.94 -21.67
C GLU A 63 -9.91 -28.18 -23.00
N ALA A 64 -9.81 -26.84 -22.93
CA ALA A 64 -9.62 -26.00 -24.10
C ALA A 64 -8.20 -26.09 -24.70
N ASN A 65 -7.26 -26.77 -24.03
CA ASN A 65 -5.86 -26.88 -24.41
C ASN A 65 -5.16 -25.52 -24.62
N THR A 66 -5.52 -24.51 -23.82
CA THR A 66 -5.03 -23.13 -23.92
C THR A 66 -4.16 -22.69 -22.74
N LEU A 67 -3.65 -23.63 -21.95
CA LEU A 67 -2.84 -23.40 -20.75
C LEU A 67 -1.68 -22.42 -20.96
N THR A 68 -0.91 -22.58 -22.03
CA THR A 68 0.26 -21.75 -22.32
C THR A 68 -0.11 -20.33 -22.71
N ASN A 69 -1.29 -20.13 -23.29
CA ASN A 69 -1.75 -18.81 -23.73
C ASN A 69 -2.37 -18.03 -22.57
N ASN A 70 -2.93 -18.75 -21.58
CA ASN A 70 -3.64 -18.17 -20.44
C ASN A 70 -2.81 -18.16 -19.13
N TYR A 71 -1.48 -18.22 -19.21
CA TYR A 71 -0.61 -18.27 -18.03
C TYR A 71 -0.84 -17.11 -17.05
N ALA A 72 -1.17 -15.91 -17.54
CA ALA A 72 -1.47 -14.76 -16.70
C ALA A 72 -2.71 -15.00 -15.82
N HIS A 73 -3.77 -15.61 -16.38
CA HIS A 73 -4.97 -15.98 -15.62
C HIS A 73 -4.66 -17.08 -14.60
N ILE A 74 -3.83 -18.06 -14.95
CA ILE A 74 -3.41 -19.12 -14.01
C ILE A 74 -2.62 -18.52 -12.84
N PHE A 75 -1.71 -17.58 -13.10
CA PHE A 75 -0.98 -16.90 -12.02
C PHE A 75 -1.88 -16.03 -11.16
N ASP A 76 -2.92 -15.41 -11.72
CA ASP A 76 -3.92 -14.69 -10.92
C ASP A 76 -4.65 -15.65 -9.97
N LEU A 77 -5.10 -16.81 -10.44
CA LEU A 77 -5.71 -17.85 -9.59
C LEU A 77 -4.77 -18.29 -8.46
N LEU A 78 -3.51 -18.62 -8.79
CA LEU A 78 -2.52 -19.00 -7.78
C LEU A 78 -2.22 -17.87 -6.80
N THR A 79 -2.21 -16.62 -7.26
CA THR A 79 -1.99 -15.45 -6.41
C THR A 79 -3.13 -15.27 -5.42
N ARG A 80 -4.38 -15.45 -5.85
CA ARG A 80 -5.55 -15.40 -4.97
C ARG A 80 -5.53 -16.52 -3.91
N LEU A 81 -5.13 -17.75 -4.29
CA LEU A 81 -4.97 -18.83 -3.32
C LEU A 81 -3.88 -18.53 -2.28
N ARG A 82 -2.75 -17.93 -2.71
CA ARG A 82 -1.68 -17.49 -1.78
C ARG A 82 -2.17 -16.41 -0.83
N GLN A 83 -2.89 -15.42 -1.35
CA GLN A 83 -3.50 -14.36 -0.53
C GLN A 83 -4.53 -14.90 0.46
N ALA A 84 -5.36 -15.86 0.07
CA ALA A 84 -6.35 -16.50 0.95
C ALA A 84 -5.69 -17.23 2.11
N VAL A 85 -4.55 -17.90 1.84
CA VAL A 85 -3.75 -18.55 2.87
C VAL A 85 -3.20 -17.51 3.85
N ASP A 86 -2.80 -16.32 3.40
CA ASP A 86 -2.31 -15.26 4.30
C ASP A 86 -3.45 -14.59 5.10
N HIS A 87 -4.49 -14.11 4.43
CA HIS A 87 -5.68 -13.53 5.06
C HIS A 87 -6.85 -13.38 4.06
N PRO A 88 -8.08 -13.85 4.37
CA PRO A 88 -9.25 -13.72 3.46
C PRO A 88 -9.53 -12.28 3.01
N TYR A 89 -9.32 -11.32 3.90
CA TYR A 89 -9.41 -9.87 3.62
C TYR A 89 -8.62 -9.43 2.38
N LEU A 90 -7.43 -9.99 2.12
CA LEU A 90 -6.61 -9.63 0.96
C LEU A 90 -7.26 -9.99 -0.36
N VAL A 91 -8.10 -11.03 -0.38
CA VAL A 91 -8.84 -11.45 -1.57
C VAL A 91 -10.11 -10.61 -1.71
N VAL A 92 -10.88 -10.48 -0.63
CA VAL A 92 -12.20 -9.81 -0.62
C VAL A 92 -12.10 -8.32 -0.93
N TYR A 93 -11.06 -7.66 -0.43
CA TYR A 93 -10.84 -6.21 -0.57
C TYR A 93 -9.70 -5.89 -1.54
N SER A 94 -9.30 -6.86 -2.38
CA SER A 94 -8.39 -6.57 -3.48
C SER A 94 -9.01 -5.54 -4.44
N PRO A 95 -8.22 -4.66 -5.07
CA PRO A 95 -8.72 -3.72 -6.07
C PRO A 95 -9.48 -4.44 -7.20
N THR A 96 -9.03 -5.64 -7.57
CA THR A 96 -9.67 -6.50 -8.56
C THR A 96 -11.05 -6.99 -8.09
N ALA A 97 -11.18 -7.42 -6.82
CA ALA A 97 -12.46 -7.83 -6.25
C ALA A 97 -13.43 -6.64 -6.08
N ALA A 98 -12.92 -5.46 -5.72
CA ALA A 98 -13.71 -4.24 -5.63
C ALA A 98 -14.28 -3.83 -7.00
N ALA A 99 -13.45 -3.88 -8.05
CA ALA A 99 -13.88 -3.59 -9.41
C ALA A 99 -14.99 -4.56 -9.90
N LEU A 100 -14.93 -5.83 -9.51
CA LEU A 100 -15.95 -6.83 -9.84
C LEU A 100 -17.27 -6.64 -9.08
N LYS A 101 -17.22 -6.13 -7.85
CA LYS A 101 -18.42 -5.85 -7.03
C LYS A 101 -19.15 -4.58 -7.43
N GLY A 102 -18.64 -3.80 -8.39
CA GLY A 102 -19.21 -2.49 -8.74
C GLY A 102 -19.10 -1.46 -7.61
N GLU A 103 -18.43 -1.81 -6.52
CA GLU A 103 -18.02 -0.87 -5.50
C GLU A 103 -16.87 -0.09 -6.11
N ASN A 104 -17.17 1.14 -6.51
CA ASN A 104 -16.14 2.15 -6.65
C ASN A 104 -15.51 2.33 -5.25
N LEU A 105 -14.54 1.50 -4.88
CA LEU A 105 -13.41 2.00 -4.11
C LEU A 105 -12.79 3.01 -5.04
N ALA A 106 -13.36 4.21 -5.01
CA ALA A 106 -12.95 5.28 -5.86
C ALA A 106 -11.44 5.37 -5.66
N SER A 107 -10.69 5.06 -6.72
CA SER A 107 -9.52 5.85 -7.03
C SER A 107 -10.05 7.27 -7.28
N ASN A 108 -10.55 7.90 -6.21
CA ASN A 108 -10.90 9.30 -6.14
C ASN A 108 -9.56 9.95 -6.41
N GLY A 109 -9.33 10.28 -7.69
CA GLY A 109 -8.00 10.50 -8.26
C GLY A 109 -7.07 11.06 -7.21
N GLU A 110 -6.28 10.17 -6.60
CA GLU A 110 -5.53 10.46 -5.38
C GLU A 110 -4.53 11.55 -5.76
N GLN A 111 -4.91 12.82 -5.60
CA GLN A 111 -4.03 13.93 -5.91
C GLN A 111 -2.88 13.82 -4.92
N GLU A 112 -1.66 13.76 -5.45
CA GLU A 112 -0.46 13.72 -4.62
C GLU A 112 -0.13 15.14 -4.17
N CYS A 113 0.24 15.28 -2.90
CA CYS A 113 0.65 16.57 -2.37
C CYS A 113 2.06 16.88 -2.89
N GLY A 114 2.24 18.04 -3.52
CA GLY A 114 3.55 18.49 -4.01
C GLY A 114 4.61 18.80 -2.93
N LEU A 115 4.31 18.56 -1.64
CA LEU A 115 5.23 18.76 -0.51
C LEU A 115 5.57 17.45 0.20
N CYS A 116 4.57 16.66 0.61
CA CYS A 116 4.79 15.39 1.30
C CYS A 116 4.78 14.17 0.37
N HIS A 117 4.36 14.31 -0.88
CA HIS A 117 4.19 13.23 -1.86
C HIS A 117 3.25 12.10 -1.42
N ASP A 118 2.45 12.34 -0.39
CA ASP A 118 1.35 11.47 0.03
C ASP A 118 0.03 11.95 -0.62
N THR A 119 -1.01 11.11 -0.55
CA THR A 119 -2.36 11.48 -0.95
C THR A 119 -2.83 12.72 -0.19
N VAL A 120 -3.40 13.70 -0.88
CA VAL A 120 -3.74 15.00 -0.29
C VAL A 120 -4.83 14.88 0.79
N GLU A 121 -4.51 15.38 1.98
CA GLU A 121 -5.41 15.58 3.12
C GLU A 121 -5.83 17.05 3.20
N ASP A 122 -7.14 17.31 3.26
CA ASP A 122 -7.71 18.66 3.20
C ASP A 122 -7.14 19.47 2.02
N PRO A 123 -7.55 19.16 0.76
CA PRO A 123 -6.92 19.70 -0.42
C PRO A 123 -7.05 21.22 -0.50
N VAL A 124 -5.90 21.88 -0.54
CA VAL A 124 -5.79 23.30 -0.85
C VAL A 124 -5.26 23.41 -2.28
N VAL A 125 -6.16 23.83 -3.18
CA VAL A 125 -5.79 24.12 -4.57
C VAL A 125 -5.35 25.58 -4.64
N THR A 126 -4.08 25.79 -4.93
CA THR A 126 -3.49 27.12 -5.10
C THR A 126 -3.96 27.77 -6.41
N SER A 127 -3.90 29.10 -6.53
CA SER A 127 -4.25 29.82 -7.77
C SER A 127 -3.42 29.40 -8.99
N CYS A 128 -2.24 28.82 -8.74
CA CYS A 128 -1.38 28.20 -9.75
C CYS A 128 -1.71 26.72 -10.02
N GLN A 129 -2.87 26.25 -9.57
CA GLN A 129 -3.43 24.92 -9.81
C GLN A 129 -2.60 23.74 -9.26
N HIS A 130 -1.75 24.00 -8.26
CA HIS A 130 -1.07 22.95 -7.51
C HIS A 130 -1.84 22.60 -6.23
N THR A 131 -1.90 21.31 -5.94
CA THR A 131 -2.65 20.75 -4.80
C THR A 131 -1.70 20.39 -3.67
N PHE A 132 -2.00 20.84 -2.45
CA PHE A 132 -1.24 20.52 -1.25
C PHE A 132 -2.15 20.16 -0.08
N CYS A 133 -1.61 19.45 0.91
CA CYS A 133 -2.30 19.29 2.19
C CYS A 133 -2.34 20.62 2.94
N LYS A 134 -3.48 20.95 3.56
CA LYS A 134 -3.62 22.17 4.38
C LYS A 134 -2.51 22.29 5.44
N GLY A 135 -2.23 21.21 6.16
CA GLY A 135 -1.15 21.16 7.15
C GLY A 135 0.24 21.42 6.55
N CYS A 136 0.57 20.75 5.45
CA CYS A 136 1.88 20.94 4.78
C CYS A 136 2.07 22.37 4.29
N LEU A 137 1.01 23.03 3.81
CA LEU A 137 1.09 24.41 3.34
C LEU A 137 1.24 25.39 4.51
N ILE A 138 0.59 25.14 5.65
CA ILE A 138 0.74 25.94 6.87
C ILE A 138 2.17 25.85 7.40
N ASP A 139 2.71 24.65 7.55
CA ASP A 139 4.08 24.42 8.05
C ASP A 139 5.14 25.05 7.13
N PHE A 140 4.91 24.97 5.80
CA PHE A 140 5.77 25.62 4.82
C PHE A 140 5.71 27.15 4.91
N SER A 141 4.53 27.74 5.10
CA SER A 141 4.37 29.18 5.28
C SER A 141 5.03 29.70 6.57
N ALA A 142 4.97 28.92 7.65
CA ALA A 142 5.55 29.25 8.94
C ALA A 142 7.09 29.22 8.94
N SER A 143 7.71 28.37 8.12
CA SER A 143 9.17 28.20 8.07
C SER A 143 9.90 29.19 7.16
N LEU A 144 9.28 29.63 6.06
CA LEU A 144 9.95 30.47 5.04
C LEU A 144 9.51 31.94 5.03
N GLY A 145 8.47 32.31 5.78
CA GLY A 145 8.01 33.70 5.93
C GLY A 145 7.49 34.38 4.66
N ARG A 146 7.53 33.69 3.50
CA ARG A 146 6.97 34.14 2.22
C ARG A 146 5.95 33.13 1.70
N VAL A 147 4.79 33.65 1.32
CA VAL A 147 3.67 32.90 0.74
C VAL A 147 3.88 32.70 -0.76
N SER A 148 4.82 31.82 -1.13
CA SER A 148 5.04 31.39 -2.53
C SER A 148 4.76 29.91 -2.70
N CYS A 149 4.21 29.51 -3.84
CA CYS A 149 3.94 28.11 -4.16
C CYS A 149 5.25 27.30 -4.18
N PRO A 150 5.36 26.20 -3.42
CA PRO A 150 6.53 25.33 -3.42
C PRO A 150 6.88 24.75 -4.80
N SER A 151 5.87 24.54 -5.66
CA SER A 151 6.05 23.89 -6.96
C SER A 151 6.40 24.84 -8.10
N CYS A 152 5.95 26.09 -8.04
CA CYS A 152 6.13 27.04 -9.15
C CYS A 152 6.58 28.44 -8.74
N SER A 153 6.88 28.68 -7.46
CA SER A 153 7.38 29.94 -6.89
C SER A 153 6.50 31.19 -7.10
N LYS A 154 5.27 31.02 -7.60
CA LYS A 154 4.27 32.10 -7.75
C LYS A 154 3.69 32.51 -6.39
N LEU A 155 3.34 33.78 -6.23
CA LEU A 155 2.71 34.29 -5.00
C LEU A 155 1.37 33.58 -4.74
N LEU A 156 1.19 33.10 -3.50
CA LEU A 156 -0.03 32.45 -3.06
C LEU A 156 -1.05 33.50 -2.64
N THR A 157 -2.21 33.51 -3.30
CA THR A 157 -3.42 34.25 -2.90
C THR A 157 -4.45 33.28 -2.35
N VAL A 158 -4.04 32.44 -1.39
CA VAL A 158 -4.93 31.45 -0.78
C VAL A 158 -5.39 31.99 0.57
N ASP A 159 -6.70 32.22 0.71
CA ASP A 159 -7.34 32.48 2.02
C ASP A 159 -7.38 31.17 2.82
N LEU A 160 -6.50 31.06 3.82
CA LEU A 160 -6.42 29.90 4.71
C LEU A 160 -7.56 29.86 5.75
N THR A 161 -8.47 30.84 5.72
CA THR A 161 -9.54 31.09 6.71
C THR A 161 -10.92 30.58 6.27
N SER A 162 -11.10 30.16 5.02
CA SER A 162 -12.36 29.60 4.57
C SER A 162 -12.52 28.16 5.09
N ASN A 163 -13.25 28.00 6.20
CA ASN A 163 -13.90 26.73 6.54
C ASN A 163 -14.94 26.42 5.45
N ASN A 164 -14.50 25.82 4.34
CA ASN A 164 -15.41 25.10 3.47
C ASN A 164 -15.70 23.76 4.15
N ASP A 165 -16.74 23.76 5.00
CA ASP A 165 -17.40 22.57 5.53
C ASP A 165 -18.16 21.84 4.41
N ALA A 166 -17.49 21.54 3.29
CA ALA A 166 -17.90 20.44 2.43
C ALA A 166 -17.44 19.17 3.12
N VAL A 167 -18.22 18.77 4.12
CA VAL A 167 -18.09 17.52 4.86
C VAL A 167 -18.24 16.35 3.87
N VAL A 168 -17.15 15.99 3.20
CA VAL A 168 -16.94 14.62 2.77
C VAL A 168 -16.56 13.90 4.04
N ASN A 169 -17.53 13.25 4.67
CA ASN A 169 -17.34 12.33 5.78
C ASN A 169 -16.44 11.16 5.34
N LYS A 170 -15.14 11.40 5.15
CA LYS A 170 -14.14 10.34 5.24
C LYS A 170 -13.99 10.10 6.74
N THR A 171 -14.51 8.97 7.19
CA THR A 171 -14.32 8.42 8.54
C THR A 171 -12.83 8.18 8.77
N THR A 172 -12.08 9.25 9.00
CA THR A 172 -10.71 9.19 9.44
C THR A 172 -10.75 8.94 10.94
N ILE A 173 -10.13 7.84 11.36
CA ILE A 173 -9.97 7.57 12.79
C ILE A 173 -9.15 8.72 13.36
N LYS A 174 -9.66 9.39 14.40
CA LYS A 174 -9.00 10.55 15.02
C LYS A 174 -7.53 10.22 15.32
N GLY A 175 -6.61 10.92 14.67
CA GLY A 175 -5.17 10.77 14.84
C GLY A 175 -4.43 10.00 13.74
N PHE A 176 -5.11 9.46 12.73
CA PHE A 176 -4.46 8.76 11.61
C PHE A 176 -4.67 9.48 10.27
N ARG A 177 -3.59 9.58 9.49
CA ARG A 177 -3.59 10.06 8.10
C ARG A 177 -4.67 9.34 7.29
N SER A 178 -5.42 10.03 6.45
CA SER A 178 -6.39 9.47 5.50
C SER A 178 -5.79 8.39 4.58
N SER A 179 -4.48 8.44 4.32
CA SER A 179 -3.71 7.42 3.60
C SER A 179 -3.36 6.17 4.44
N SER A 180 -3.57 6.24 5.75
CA SER A 180 -3.27 5.15 6.68
C SER A 180 -4.07 3.91 6.31
N ILE A 181 -3.40 2.76 6.36
CA ILE A 181 -3.99 1.43 6.19
C ILE A 181 -5.20 1.27 7.13
N LEU A 182 -5.16 1.87 8.32
CA LEU A 182 -6.25 1.82 9.30
C LEU A 182 -7.54 2.49 8.83
N ASN A 183 -7.45 3.49 7.93
CA ASN A 183 -8.63 4.12 7.34
C ASN A 183 -9.20 3.33 6.15
N ARG A 184 -8.45 2.35 5.63
CA ARG A 184 -8.90 1.42 4.59
C ARG A 184 -9.50 0.14 5.18
N ILE A 185 -9.13 -0.21 6.41
CA ILE A 185 -9.67 -1.37 7.11
C ILE A 185 -11.01 -1.01 7.76
N GLN A 186 -12.05 -1.78 7.45
CA GLN A 186 -13.30 -1.74 8.21
C GLN A 186 -13.09 -2.44 9.56
N ILE A 187 -12.72 -1.67 10.58
CA ILE A 187 -12.35 -2.19 11.91
C ILE A 187 -13.47 -3.02 12.55
N GLU A 188 -14.73 -2.71 12.28
CA GLU A 188 -15.89 -3.40 12.86
C GLU A 188 -15.99 -4.89 12.42
N ASN A 189 -15.54 -5.20 11.20
CA ASN A 189 -15.63 -6.55 10.62
C ASN A 189 -14.26 -7.22 10.46
N PHE A 190 -13.18 -6.57 10.93
CA PHE A 190 -11.83 -7.09 10.78
C PHE A 190 -11.58 -8.20 11.82
N GLN A 191 -11.54 -9.45 11.36
CA GLN A 191 -11.06 -10.59 12.15
C GLN A 191 -9.59 -10.83 11.83
N THR A 192 -8.76 -11.01 12.86
CA THR A 192 -7.33 -11.35 12.74
C THR A 192 -7.14 -12.78 12.22
N SER A 193 -6.07 -13.00 11.44
CA SER A 193 -5.70 -14.35 10.99
C SER A 193 -4.93 -15.09 12.08
N THR A 194 -5.14 -16.41 12.14
CA THR A 194 -4.42 -17.36 13.02
C THR A 194 -2.91 -17.20 12.96
N LYS A 195 -2.38 -16.84 11.79
CA LYS A 195 -0.95 -16.63 11.56
C LYS A 195 -0.40 -15.39 12.23
N ILE A 196 -1.20 -14.33 12.31
CA ILE A 196 -0.83 -13.08 12.99
C ILE A 196 -0.88 -13.31 14.50
N GLU A 197 -1.88 -14.06 14.98
CA GLU A 197 -2.02 -14.42 16.40
C GLU A 197 -0.93 -15.38 16.88
N ALA A 198 -0.35 -16.14 15.94
CA ALA A 198 0.74 -17.07 16.17
C ALA A 198 2.13 -16.42 16.34
N LEU A 199 2.31 -15.16 15.95
CA LEU A 199 3.61 -14.44 15.97
C LEU A 199 3.94 -13.90 17.37
#